data_AF-A0A917X5P9-F1
#
_entry.id   AF-A0A917X5P9-F1
#
_cell.length_a   1.000
_cell.length_b   1.000
_cell.length_c   1.000
_cell.angle_alpha   90.00
_cell.angle_beta   90.00
_cell.angle_gamma   90.00
#
_symmetry.space_group_name_H-M   'P 1'
#
loop_
_entity.id
_entity.type
_entity.pdbx_description
1 polymer ?
#
loop_
_entity_poly.entity_id
_entity_poly.type
_entity_poly.pdbx_seq_one_letter_code
_entity_poly.pdbx_strand_id
1 'polypeptide(L)'
;MPLLADPWPGVPVRGHNAAGRAECCWAPLAPGLTPHGLRHTCKTMMVELGTPATLMDAQMGHANGSVQALYEHVTAGMTARLVDGLTGVLEDALAARRRLSRHSPVRVLDGLLTEVPG
;
A
#
# COMPACT_ATOMS: atom_id res chain seq x y z
N MET A 1 3.93 10.84 -8.54
CA MET A 1 3.88 12.06 -7.69
C MET A 1 5.21 12.21 -6.96
N PRO A 2 5.93 13.34 -7.10
CA PRO A 2 7.19 13.61 -6.40
C PRO A 2 6.98 13.97 -4.93
N LEU A 3 7.77 13.42 -4.02
CA LEU A 3 7.63 13.54 -2.57
C LEU A 3 8.98 13.78 -1.87
N LEU A 4 8.94 14.47 -0.72
CA LEU A 4 9.98 14.42 0.31
C LEU A 4 9.66 13.28 1.29
N ALA A 5 10.67 12.61 1.84
CA ALA A 5 10.46 11.51 2.78
C ALA A 5 10.04 11.99 4.19
N ASP A 6 10.41 13.22 4.56
CA ASP A 6 10.10 13.83 5.86
C ASP A 6 9.14 15.03 5.70
N PRO A 7 8.13 15.17 6.58
CA PRO A 7 7.65 14.21 7.58
C PRO A 7 7.03 12.95 6.97
N TRP A 8 7.20 11.81 7.64
CA TRP A 8 6.52 10.57 7.31
C TRP A 8 4.98 10.75 7.34
N PRO A 9 4.22 10.23 6.35
CA PRO A 9 4.61 9.33 5.25
C PRO A 9 5.06 10.02 3.94
N GLY A 10 5.36 11.32 4.00
CA GLY A 10 5.94 12.10 2.91
C GLY A 10 5.08 13.31 2.52
N VAL A 11 5.73 14.37 2.01
CA VAL A 11 5.06 15.62 1.58
C VAL A 11 5.21 15.84 0.08
N PRO A 12 4.11 16.08 -0.67
CA PRO A 12 4.18 16.36 -2.10
C PRO A 12 5.02 17.59 -2.43
N VAL A 13 6.02 17.41 -3.29
CA VAL A 13 6.83 18.53 -3.79
C VAL A 13 6.04 19.28 -4.85
N ARG A 14 5.87 20.59 -4.67
CA ARG A 14 5.18 21.48 -5.61
C ARG A 14 6.16 22.45 -6.29
N GLY A 15 5.75 23.02 -7.43
CA GLY A 15 6.48 24.08 -8.15
C GLY A 15 7.45 23.58 -9.24
N HIS A 16 8.18 24.53 -9.85
CA HIS A 16 9.13 24.23 -10.92
C HIS A 16 10.20 23.22 -10.46
N ASN A 17 10.58 22.28 -11.31
CA ASN A 17 11.54 21.21 -11.01
C ASN A 17 11.18 20.36 -9.76
N ALA A 18 9.89 20.13 -9.48
CA ALA A 18 9.46 19.28 -8.37
C ALA A 18 10.03 17.86 -8.42
N ALA A 19 10.23 17.30 -9.62
CA ALA A 19 10.82 15.99 -9.79
C ALA A 19 12.29 15.94 -9.38
N GLY A 20 13.11 16.95 -9.76
CA GLY A 20 14.53 16.99 -9.41
C GLY A 20 14.81 17.29 -7.94
N ARG A 21 13.81 17.78 -7.19
CA ARG A 21 13.90 18.03 -5.74
C ARG A 21 13.27 16.94 -4.89
N ALA A 22 12.61 15.96 -5.50
CA ALA A 22 11.96 14.90 -4.76
C ALA A 22 12.96 13.81 -4.38
N GLU A 23 12.78 13.27 -3.18
CA GLU A 23 13.58 12.14 -2.68
C GLU A 23 12.98 10.80 -3.13
N CYS A 24 11.68 10.78 -3.40
CA CYS A 24 11.02 9.66 -4.05
C CYS A 24 9.93 10.15 -5.00
N CYS A 25 9.56 9.31 -5.97
CA CYS A 25 8.41 9.58 -6.80
C CYS A 25 7.60 8.31 -7.06
N TRP A 26 6.27 8.44 -7.00
CA TRP A 26 5.37 7.41 -7.49
C TRP A 26 5.26 7.53 -9.02
N ALA A 27 6.31 7.14 -9.74
CA ALA A 27 6.23 6.94 -11.18
C ALA A 27 5.37 5.70 -11.47
N PRO A 28 4.51 5.71 -12.51
CA PRO A 28 3.76 4.51 -12.89
C PRO A 28 4.74 3.39 -13.25
N LEU A 29 4.57 2.22 -12.62
CA LEU A 29 5.39 1.03 -12.93
C LEU A 29 5.09 0.47 -14.33
N ALA A 30 3.89 0.74 -14.85
CA ALA A 30 3.42 0.32 -16.17
C ALA A 30 2.45 1.36 -16.74
N PRO A 31 2.34 1.46 -18.08
CA PRO A 31 1.33 2.30 -18.75
C PRO A 31 -0.09 1.95 -18.28
N GLY A 32 -0.95 2.94 -18.14
CA GLY A 32 -2.36 2.75 -17.76
C GLY A 32 -2.61 2.54 -16.26
N LEU A 33 -1.57 2.44 -15.42
CA LEU A 33 -1.75 2.46 -13.96
C LEU A 33 -2.23 3.83 -13.49
N THR A 34 -3.41 3.85 -12.88
CA THR A 34 -4.00 5.04 -12.28
C THR A 34 -4.14 4.86 -10.77
N PRO A 35 -4.09 5.94 -9.97
CA PRO A 35 -4.38 5.86 -8.54
C PRO A 35 -5.72 5.18 -8.24
N HIS A 36 -6.76 5.44 -9.06
CA HIS A 36 -8.07 4.81 -8.92
C HIS A 36 -8.03 3.30 -9.23
N GLY A 37 -7.31 2.88 -10.27
CA GLY A 37 -7.12 1.45 -10.57
C GLY A 37 -6.36 0.70 -9.45
N LEU A 38 -5.33 1.33 -8.88
CA LEU A 38 -4.62 0.78 -7.72
C LEU A 38 -5.52 0.68 -6.49
N ARG A 39 -6.40 1.66 -6.28
CA ARG A 39 -7.40 1.64 -5.22
C ARG A 39 -8.42 0.50 -5.38
N HIS A 40 -8.88 0.23 -6.60
CA HIS A 40 -9.71 -0.96 -6.88
C HIS A 40 -8.97 -2.26 -6.61
N THR A 41 -7.71 -2.33 -7.04
CA THR A 41 -6.85 -3.49 -6.77
C THR A 41 -6.72 -3.74 -5.27
N CYS A 42 -6.52 -2.68 -4.47
CA CYS A 42 -6.51 -2.76 -3.01
C CYS A 42 -7.82 -3.31 -2.44
N LYS A 43 -8.97 -2.85 -2.94
CA LYS A 43 -10.26 -3.40 -2.55
C LYS A 43 -10.39 -4.89 -2.88
N THR A 44 -9.96 -5.32 -4.07
CA THR A 44 -9.98 -6.73 -4.47
C THR A 44 -9.09 -7.59 -3.56
N MET A 45 -7.88 -7.13 -3.22
CA MET A 45 -7.01 -7.85 -2.29
C MET A 45 -7.64 -7.99 -0.89
N MET A 46 -8.32 -6.97 -0.40
CA MET A 46 -9.07 -7.08 0.87
C MET A 46 -10.18 -8.14 0.81
N VAL A 47 -10.86 -8.27 -0.34
CA VAL A 47 -11.87 -9.33 -0.55
C VAL A 47 -11.22 -10.71 -0.52
N GLU A 48 -10.09 -10.90 -1.22
CA GLU A 48 -9.36 -12.18 -1.24
C GLU A 48 -8.86 -12.57 0.17
N LEU A 49 -8.44 -11.60 0.97
CA LEU A 49 -8.05 -11.80 2.37
C LEU A 49 -9.24 -12.04 3.32
N GLY A 50 -10.48 -12.05 2.83
CA GLY A 50 -11.68 -12.24 3.66
C GLY A 50 -11.96 -11.08 4.61
N THR A 51 -11.53 -9.87 4.26
CA THR A 51 -11.73 -8.68 5.08
C THR A 51 -13.22 -8.36 5.19
N PRO A 52 -13.77 -8.12 6.40
CA PRO A 52 -15.17 -7.75 6.56
C PRO A 52 -15.52 -6.43 5.85
N ALA A 53 -16.73 -6.35 5.30
CA ALA A 53 -17.19 -5.19 4.52
C ALA A 53 -17.09 -3.86 5.28
N THR A 54 -17.48 -3.83 6.57
CA THR A 54 -17.34 -2.64 7.42
C THR A 54 -15.90 -2.11 7.50
N LEU A 55 -14.90 -3.00 7.58
CA LEU A 55 -13.49 -2.61 7.59
C LEU A 55 -13.03 -2.16 6.20
N MET A 56 -13.44 -2.86 5.14
CA MET A 56 -13.13 -2.43 3.76
C MET A 56 -13.66 -1.03 3.48
N ASP A 57 -14.91 -0.74 3.84
CA ASP A 57 -15.50 0.58 3.63
C ASP A 57 -14.82 1.64 4.49
N ALA A 58 -14.46 1.34 5.74
CA ALA A 58 -13.67 2.25 6.57
C ALA A 58 -12.31 2.58 5.95
N GLN A 59 -11.55 1.58 5.46
CA GLN A 59 -10.26 1.80 4.78
C GLN A 59 -10.43 2.58 3.47
N MET A 60 -11.54 2.36 2.78
CA MET A 60 -11.87 3.08 1.57
C MET A 60 -12.42 4.48 1.88
N GLY A 61 -12.82 4.80 3.11
CA GLY A 61 -13.50 6.06 3.42
C GLY A 61 -14.89 6.15 2.77
N HIS A 62 -15.55 5.01 2.55
CA HIS A 62 -16.93 4.96 2.12
C HIS A 62 -17.86 5.12 3.32
N ALA A 63 -18.87 5.98 3.18
CA ALA A 63 -19.97 6.02 4.12
C ALA A 63 -20.91 4.83 3.85
N ASN A 64 -21.21 4.05 4.88
CA ASN A 64 -22.20 2.97 4.80
C ASN A 64 -23.49 3.40 5.50
N GLY A 65 -24.53 3.71 4.71
CA GLY A 65 -25.85 4.12 5.22
C GLY A 65 -26.82 2.96 5.50
N SER A 66 -26.35 1.70 5.41
CA SER A 66 -27.20 0.54 5.69
C SER A 66 -27.50 0.37 7.18
N VAL A 67 -28.58 -0.34 7.49
CA VAL A 67 -28.92 -0.70 8.88
C VAL A 67 -27.84 -1.57 9.51
N GLN A 68 -27.19 -2.44 8.74
CA GLN A 68 -26.07 -3.28 9.18
C GLN A 68 -24.90 -2.45 9.72
N ALA A 69 -24.65 -1.25 9.19
CA ALA A 69 -23.61 -0.35 9.67
C ALA A 69 -23.82 0.10 11.12
N LEU A 70 -25.04 0.01 11.65
CA LEU A 70 -25.34 0.31 13.06
C LEU A 70 -24.89 -0.80 14.02
N TYR A 71 -24.67 -2.01 13.51
CA TYR A 71 -24.36 -3.20 14.32
C TYR A 71 -22.95 -3.74 14.08
N GLU A 72 -22.29 -3.34 12.99
CA GLU A 72 -20.96 -3.81 12.63
C GLU A 72 -19.90 -2.73 12.87
N HIS A 73 -19.09 -2.91 13.92
CA HIS A 73 -17.98 -2.02 14.23
C HIS A 73 -16.64 -2.62 13.83
N VAL A 74 -15.74 -1.77 13.36
CA VAL A 74 -14.33 -2.13 13.19
C VAL A 74 -13.72 -2.40 14.56
N THR A 75 -13.15 -3.59 14.73
CA THR A 75 -12.43 -3.98 15.95
C THR A 75 -10.93 -4.00 15.69
N ALA A 76 -10.13 -3.83 16.75
CA ALA A 76 -8.68 -3.94 16.65
C ALA A 76 -8.22 -5.30 16.08
N GLY A 77 -8.92 -6.39 16.39
CA GLY A 77 -8.60 -7.72 15.86
C GLY A 77 -8.87 -7.87 14.36
N MET A 78 -9.89 -7.20 13.83
CA MET A 78 -10.13 -7.16 12.37
C MET A 78 -9.00 -6.39 11.67
N THR A 79 -8.60 -5.24 12.22
CA THR A 79 -7.49 -4.44 11.69
C THR A 79 -6.18 -5.23 11.74
N ALA A 80 -5.87 -5.90 12.86
CA ALA A 80 -4.67 -6.72 12.99
C ALA A 80 -4.62 -7.82 11.91
N ARG A 81 -5.70 -8.58 11.73
CA ARG A 81 -5.76 -9.61 10.68
C ARG A 81 -5.57 -9.06 9.27
N LEU A 82 -6.13 -7.88 8.97
CA LEU A 82 -5.91 -7.24 7.67
C LEU A 82 -4.44 -6.85 7.50
N VAL A 83 -3.81 -6.26 8.53
CA VAL A 83 -2.39 -5.90 8.49
C VAL A 83 -1.51 -7.13 8.32
N ASP A 84 -1.78 -8.23 9.05
CA ASP A 84 -1.05 -9.49 8.91
C ASP A 84 -1.18 -10.05 7.48
N GLY A 85 -2.39 -10.07 6.93
CA GLY A 85 -2.64 -10.54 5.56
C GLY A 85 -1.92 -9.69 4.50
N LEU A 86 -1.99 -8.36 4.61
CA LEU A 86 -1.26 -7.46 3.70
C LEU A 86 0.25 -7.57 3.87
N THR A 87 0.74 -7.86 5.07
CA THR A 87 2.16 -8.13 5.33
C THR A 87 2.61 -9.39 4.60
N GLY A 88 1.83 -10.47 4.67
CA GLY A 88 2.13 -11.69 3.90
C GLY A 88 2.16 -11.44 2.38
N VAL A 89 1.21 -10.66 1.84
CA VAL A 89 1.22 -10.25 0.42
C VAL A 89 2.49 -9.47 0.06
N LEU A 90 2.95 -8.57 0.95
CA LEU A 90 4.18 -7.82 0.75
C LEU A 90 5.41 -8.74 0.78
N GLU A 91 5.48 -9.66 1.74
CA GLU A 91 6.58 -10.62 1.87
C GLU A 91 6.69 -11.53 0.64
N ASP A 92 5.56 -12.04 0.14
CA ASP A 92 5.50 -12.84 -1.10
C ASP A 92 6.00 -12.03 -2.31
N ALA A 93 5.59 -10.76 -2.41
CA ALA A 93 6.05 -9.87 -3.46
C ALA A 93 7.57 -9.57 -3.35
N LEU A 94 8.10 -9.41 -2.13
CA LEU A 94 9.53 -9.24 -1.88
C LEU A 94 10.31 -10.51 -2.27
N ALA A 95 9.81 -11.69 -1.90
CA ALA A 95 10.41 -12.96 -2.29
C ALA A 95 10.43 -13.12 -3.82
N ALA A 96 9.33 -12.78 -4.50
CA ALA A 96 9.27 -12.76 -5.96
C ALA A 96 10.26 -11.77 -6.57
N ARG A 97 10.34 -10.56 -6.01
CA ARG A 97 11.27 -9.52 -6.46
C ARG A 97 12.73 -9.94 -6.25
N ARG A 98 13.05 -10.65 -5.17
CA ARG A 98 14.39 -11.17 -4.88
C ARG A 98 14.83 -12.24 -5.88
N ARG A 99 13.90 -13.07 -6.38
CA ARG A 99 14.19 -14.03 -7.47
C ARG A 99 14.61 -13.35 -8.77
N LEU A 100 14.12 -12.13 -9.04
CA LEU A 100 14.52 -11.34 -10.21
C LEU A 100 15.88 -10.66 -10.00
N SER A 101 16.10 -10.05 -8.83
CA SER A 101 17.40 -9.50 -8.44
C SER A 101 17.48 -9.38 -6.92
N ARG A 102 18.60 -9.84 -6.34
CA ARG A 102 18.86 -9.79 -4.90
C ARG A 102 19.09 -8.38 -4.37
N HIS A 103 19.46 -7.44 -5.24
CA HIS A 103 19.77 -6.07 -4.88
C HIS A 103 18.89 -5.06 -5.63
N SER A 104 18.82 -3.85 -5.09
CA SER A 104 18.09 -2.73 -5.63
C SER A 104 18.90 -1.42 -5.51
N PRO A 105 18.87 -0.54 -6.52
CA PRO A 105 19.42 0.81 -6.35
C PRO A 105 18.59 1.68 -5.37
N VAL A 106 17.36 1.26 -5.05
CA VAL A 106 16.50 1.93 -4.05
C VAL A 106 16.85 1.39 -2.67
N ARG A 107 17.52 2.20 -1.85
CA ARG A 107 18.09 1.81 -0.54
C ARG A 107 17.11 1.10 0.39
N VAL A 108 15.89 1.63 0.54
CA VAL A 108 14.87 1.00 1.41
C VAL A 108 14.48 -0.40 0.93
N LEU A 109 14.32 -0.57 -0.40
CA LEU A 109 14.02 -1.87 -0.98
C LEU A 109 15.22 -2.81 -0.91
N ASP A 110 16.44 -2.30 -1.09
CA ASP A 110 17.66 -3.10 -0.95
C ASP A 110 17.82 -3.67 0.47
N GLY A 111 17.55 -2.84 1.50
CA GLY A 111 17.49 -3.27 2.89
C GLY A 111 16.47 -4.40 3.07
N LEU A 112 15.23 -4.19 2.63
CA LEU A 112 14.19 -5.23 2.71
C LEU A 112 14.60 -6.52 1.98
N LEU A 113 15.16 -6.43 0.77
CA LEU A 113 15.56 -7.59 -0.01
C LEU A 113 16.75 -8.35 0.61
N THR A 114 17.60 -7.69 1.38
CA THR A 114 18.78 -8.30 2.03
C THR A 114 18.47 -8.82 3.43
N GLU A 115 17.49 -8.23 4.13
CA GLU A 115 17.05 -8.64 5.47
C GLU A 115 16.19 -9.91 5.49
N VAL A 116 15.43 -10.20 4.42
CA VAL A 116 14.59 -11.42 4.37
C VAL A 116 15.48 -12.68 4.45
N PRO A 117 15.35 -13.54 5.48
CA PRO A 117 16.03 -14.83 5.54
C PRO A 117 15.60 -15.72 4.36
N GLY A 118 16.53 -16.50 3.82
CA GLY A 118 16.30 -17.38 2.67
C GLY A 118 15.49 -18.62 2.99
#